data_AF-A0A7Y9DRA0-F1
#
_entry.id   AF-A0A7Y9DRA0-F1
#
_cell.length_a   1.000
_cell.length_b   1.000
_cell.length_c   1.000
_cell.angle_alpha   90.00
_cell.angle_beta   90.00
_cell.angle_gamma   90.00
#
_symmetry.space_group_name_H-M   'P 1'
#
loop_
_entity.id
_entity.type
_entity.pdbx_description
1 polymer ?
#
loop_
_entity_poly.entity_id
_entity_poly.type
_entity_poly.pdbx_seq_one_letter_code
_entity_poly.pdbx_strand_id
1 'polypeptide(L)'
;MTDAPSGRLSPALRTEALEQLLVERELVDPAVMDAFITTYERDVGPLNGARVVARAWTDPEYRAWLLQDGTAAIKDLGYGGPQGEHMVVLEQTEDVHHVVVCTLCSCYPWPVLGLPPSWYKDPAYRAGMVRTPRRTLREMGLEVPEGREIQVWDSSAEVRYLVLPRRPAGTEEWDAEALAALVTRDAMVGVAEVAAP
;
A
#
# COMPACT_ATOMS: atom_id res chain seq x y z
N MET A 1 26.46 17.75 -6.14
CA MET A 1 27.40 16.76 -5.54
C MET A 1 27.86 17.32 -4.22
N THR A 2 27.07 17.13 -3.17
CA THR A 2 27.42 17.59 -1.81
C THR A 2 28.16 16.46 -1.11
N ASP A 3 29.43 16.72 -0.80
CA ASP A 3 30.28 15.87 0.03
C ASP A 3 29.55 15.49 1.32
N ALA A 4 29.45 14.19 1.57
CA ALA A 4 29.06 13.69 2.88
C ALA A 4 30.14 14.12 3.91
N PRO A 5 29.76 14.53 5.13
CA PRO A 5 30.74 14.99 6.13
C PRO A 5 31.72 13.86 6.41
N SER A 6 33.01 14.12 6.14
CA SER A 6 34.09 13.15 6.29
C SER A 6 34.17 12.67 7.74
N GLY A 7 33.98 11.36 7.94
CA GLY A 7 34.04 10.70 9.25
C GLY A 7 32.82 9.84 9.63
N ARG A 8 31.69 9.94 8.90
CA ARG A 8 30.56 9.02 9.13
C ARG A 8 30.73 7.72 8.34
N LEU A 9 30.73 6.60 9.06
CA LEU A 9 30.66 5.26 8.45
C LEU A 9 29.43 5.13 7.53
N SER A 10 29.55 4.33 6.47
CA SER A 10 28.44 4.07 5.55
C SER A 10 27.24 3.46 6.30
N PRO A 11 26.01 3.64 5.81
CA PRO A 11 24.85 2.93 6.38
C PRO A 11 25.08 1.42 6.45
N ALA A 12 25.67 0.81 5.42
CA ALA A 12 25.96 -0.63 5.40
C ALA A 12 26.88 -1.08 6.56
N LEU A 13 28.02 -0.40 6.75
CA LEU A 13 28.95 -0.74 7.85
C LEU A 13 28.33 -0.51 9.24
N ARG A 14 27.47 0.50 9.38
CA ARG A 14 26.76 0.75 10.64
C ARG A 14 25.68 -0.29 10.90
N THR A 15 24.99 -0.76 9.86
CA THR A 15 24.01 -1.86 9.96
C THR A 15 24.70 -3.16 10.38
N GLU A 16 25.79 -3.54 9.70
CA GLU A 16 26.58 -4.74 10.02
C GLU A 16 27.09 -4.70 11.47
N ALA A 17 27.66 -3.57 11.90
CA ALA A 17 28.14 -3.40 13.26
C ALA A 17 27.00 -3.48 14.31
N LEU A 18 25.81 -2.97 14.00
CA LEU A 18 24.65 -3.05 14.89
C LEU A 18 24.12 -4.49 14.98
N GLU A 19 24.02 -5.17 13.84
CA GLU A 19 23.60 -6.57 13.76
C GLU A 19 24.53 -7.45 14.59
N GLN A 20 25.84 -7.40 14.33
CA GLN A 20 26.85 -8.16 15.07
C GLN A 20 26.70 -7.93 16.58
N LEU A 21 26.56 -6.66 16.99
CA LEU A 21 26.45 -6.28 18.39
C LEU A 21 25.18 -6.81 19.08
N LEU A 22 24.06 -6.90 18.36
CA LEU A 22 22.79 -7.42 18.88
C LEU A 22 22.81 -8.95 18.93
N VAL A 23 23.43 -9.61 17.96
CA VAL A 23 23.60 -11.08 17.92
C VAL A 23 24.55 -11.53 19.03
N GLU A 24 25.70 -10.88 19.21
CA GLU A 24 26.66 -11.18 20.29
C GLU A 24 26.05 -11.03 21.70
N ARG A 25 25.01 -10.20 21.82
CA ARG A 25 24.26 -10.01 23.06
C ARG A 25 23.01 -10.87 23.17
N GLU A 26 22.78 -11.78 22.23
CA GLU A 26 21.61 -12.67 22.19
C GLU A 26 20.27 -11.91 22.19
N LEU A 27 20.25 -10.68 21.68
CA LEU A 27 19.04 -9.85 21.60
C LEU A 27 18.25 -10.07 20.30
N VAL A 28 18.90 -10.62 19.27
CA VAL A 28 18.28 -10.99 18.00
C VAL A 28 18.80 -12.35 17.54
N ASP A 29 17.94 -13.12 16.89
CA ASP A 29 18.29 -14.37 16.23
C ASP A 29 18.40 -14.12 14.71
N PRO A 30 19.58 -14.33 14.09
CA PRO A 30 19.75 -14.21 12.65
C PRO A 30 18.73 -15.01 11.82
N ALA A 31 18.36 -16.21 12.27
CA ALA A 31 17.39 -17.04 11.55
C ALA A 31 15.99 -16.40 11.52
N VAL A 32 15.63 -15.68 12.59
CA VAL A 32 14.36 -14.94 12.65
C VAL A 32 14.41 -13.72 11.73
N MET A 33 15.53 -12.99 11.69
CA MET A 33 15.70 -11.85 10.77
C MET A 33 15.59 -12.29 9.31
N ASP A 34 16.28 -13.38 8.93
CA ASP A 34 16.22 -13.95 7.58
C ASP A 34 14.79 -14.37 7.19
N ALA A 35 14.03 -14.91 8.14
CA ALA A 35 12.62 -15.24 7.92
C ALA A 35 11.79 -13.97 7.62
N PHE A 36 11.96 -12.89 8.41
CA PHE A 36 11.29 -11.61 8.15
C PHE A 36 11.65 -11.02 6.79
N ILE A 37 12.93 -11.04 6.42
CA ILE A 37 13.40 -10.57 5.11
C ILE A 37 12.71 -11.37 4.00
N THR A 38 12.77 -12.71 4.08
CA THR A 38 12.17 -13.60 3.09
C THR A 38 10.66 -13.36 2.93
N THR A 39 9.94 -13.22 4.04
CA THR A 39 8.50 -12.97 4.04
C THR A 39 8.13 -11.71 3.26
N TYR A 40 8.82 -10.59 3.49
CA TYR A 40 8.50 -9.34 2.80
C TYR A 40 9.12 -9.20 1.41
N GLU A 41 10.15 -9.98 1.08
CA GLU A 41 10.72 -10.02 -0.27
C GLU A 41 9.92 -10.91 -1.23
N ARG A 42 9.30 -11.99 -0.73
CA ARG A 42 8.71 -13.02 -1.58
C ARG A 42 7.24 -13.30 -1.34
N ASP A 43 6.82 -13.34 -0.08
CA ASP A 43 5.53 -13.92 0.30
C ASP A 43 4.42 -12.87 0.46
N VAL A 44 4.78 -11.64 0.86
CA VAL A 44 3.83 -10.57 1.13
C VAL A 44 4.02 -9.42 0.14
N GLY A 45 2.97 -9.16 -0.65
CA GLY A 45 3.01 -8.14 -1.69
C GLY A 45 1.63 -7.75 -2.24
N PRO A 46 1.58 -6.84 -3.22
CA PRO A 46 0.34 -6.26 -3.74
C PRO A 46 -0.59 -7.26 -4.42
N LEU A 47 -0.12 -8.46 -4.78
CA LEU A 47 -0.99 -9.51 -5.31
C LEU A 47 -2.08 -9.94 -4.29
N ASN A 48 -1.81 -9.82 -2.99
CA ASN A 48 -2.80 -10.09 -1.94
C ASN A 48 -3.97 -9.10 -2.04
N GLY A 49 -3.67 -7.79 -2.09
CA GLY A 49 -4.66 -6.75 -2.30
C GLY A 49 -5.41 -6.90 -3.63
N ALA A 50 -4.71 -7.28 -4.70
CA ALA A 50 -5.33 -7.51 -5.99
C ALA A 50 -6.41 -8.61 -5.94
N ARG A 51 -6.17 -9.70 -5.19
CA ARG A 51 -7.14 -10.76 -4.95
C ARG A 51 -8.33 -10.28 -4.11
N VAL A 52 -8.08 -9.44 -3.09
CA VAL A 52 -9.14 -8.79 -2.30
C VAL A 52 -10.06 -7.97 -3.22
N VAL A 53 -9.48 -7.13 -4.07
CA VAL A 53 -10.21 -6.27 -5.01
C VAL A 53 -10.98 -7.10 -6.03
N ALA A 54 -10.35 -8.09 -6.65
CA ALA A 54 -11.00 -8.92 -7.67
C ALA A 54 -12.19 -9.71 -7.09
N ARG A 55 -12.07 -10.23 -5.87
CA ARG A 55 -13.21 -10.85 -5.17
C ARG A 55 -14.32 -9.83 -4.93
N ALA A 56 -14.00 -8.63 -4.44
CA ALA A 56 -15.01 -7.58 -4.24
C ALA A 56 -15.71 -7.14 -5.54
N TRP A 57 -15.06 -7.24 -6.69
CA TRP A 57 -15.69 -6.96 -7.99
C TRP A 57 -16.61 -8.05 -8.52
N THR A 58 -16.47 -9.28 -8.02
CA THR A 58 -17.18 -10.48 -8.51
C THR A 58 -18.18 -11.03 -7.50
N ASP A 59 -18.04 -10.65 -6.23
CA ASP A 59 -18.86 -11.08 -5.11
C ASP A 59 -19.41 -9.85 -4.37
N PRO A 60 -20.68 -9.46 -4.64
CA PRO A 60 -21.30 -8.30 -4.01
C PRO A 60 -21.46 -8.43 -2.49
N GLU A 61 -21.64 -9.65 -1.96
CA GLU A 61 -21.77 -9.87 -0.51
C GLU A 61 -20.41 -9.66 0.17
N TYR A 62 -19.35 -10.22 -0.40
CA TYR A 62 -17.98 -9.97 0.07
C TYR A 62 -17.62 -8.48 -0.03
N ARG A 63 -18.01 -7.78 -1.10
CA ARG A 63 -17.80 -6.33 -1.22
C ARG A 63 -18.47 -5.56 -0.10
N ALA A 64 -19.73 -5.85 0.19
CA ALA A 64 -20.46 -5.18 1.27
C ALA A 64 -19.77 -5.44 2.63
N TRP A 65 -19.34 -6.68 2.88
CA TRP A 65 -18.60 -7.02 4.08
C TRP A 65 -17.24 -6.32 4.17
N LEU A 66 -16.47 -6.29 3.07
CA LEU A 66 -15.16 -5.65 2.98
C LEU A 66 -15.23 -4.15 3.31
N LEU A 67 -16.29 -3.46 2.87
CA LEU A 67 -16.50 -2.04 3.15
C LEU A 67 -16.97 -1.78 4.59
N GLN A 68 -17.63 -2.77 5.21
CA GLN A 68 -18.09 -2.68 6.60
C GLN A 68 -16.97 -3.03 7.61
N ASP A 69 -16.23 -4.10 7.36
CA ASP A 69 -15.14 -4.61 8.21
C ASP A 69 -14.00 -5.15 7.33
N GLY A 70 -13.14 -4.23 6.90
CA GLY A 70 -12.00 -4.56 6.05
C GLY A 70 -11.05 -5.57 6.71
N THR A 71 -10.94 -5.55 8.03
CA THR A 71 -10.01 -6.44 8.77
C THR A 71 -10.49 -7.87 8.71
N ALA A 72 -11.76 -8.11 9.02
CA ALA A 72 -12.33 -9.46 9.00
C ALA A 72 -12.41 -10.01 7.57
N ALA A 73 -12.77 -9.17 6.59
CA ALA A 73 -12.89 -9.59 5.20
C ALA A 73 -11.54 -10.02 4.58
N ILE A 74 -10.45 -9.26 4.77
CA ILE A 74 -9.15 -9.68 4.23
C ILE A 74 -8.60 -10.92 4.95
N LYS A 75 -8.97 -11.12 6.22
CA LYS A 75 -8.57 -12.29 7.01
C LYS A 75 -9.21 -13.58 6.50
N ASP A 76 -10.41 -13.52 5.91
CA ASP A 76 -11.05 -14.66 5.23
C ASP A 76 -10.20 -15.19 4.07
N LEU A 77 -9.41 -14.32 3.44
CA LEU A 77 -8.44 -14.68 2.40
C LEU A 77 -7.05 -15.03 2.95
N GLY A 78 -6.91 -15.11 4.28
CA GLY A 78 -5.65 -15.43 4.96
C GLY A 78 -4.71 -14.23 5.14
N TYR A 79 -5.15 -13.00 4.89
CA TYR A 79 -4.32 -11.80 5.04
C TYR A 79 -4.51 -11.15 6.41
N GLY A 80 -3.40 -10.95 7.12
CA GLY A 80 -3.37 -10.25 8.40
C GLY A 80 -1.94 -10.13 8.91
N GLY A 81 -1.77 -9.59 10.11
CA GLY A 81 -0.47 -9.42 10.75
C GLY A 81 -0.01 -7.96 10.82
N PRO A 82 1.31 -7.71 10.94
CA PRO A 82 1.86 -6.40 11.22
C PRO A 82 1.43 -5.36 10.21
N GLN A 83 1.08 -4.15 10.69
CA GLN A 83 0.64 -3.03 9.86
C GLN A 83 -0.62 -3.33 9.04
N GLY A 84 -1.53 -4.13 9.58
CA GLY A 84 -2.83 -4.45 8.99
C GLY A 84 -3.82 -5.01 10.02
N GLU A 85 -3.57 -4.72 11.30
CA GLU A 85 -4.40 -5.14 12.43
C GLU A 85 -5.76 -4.43 12.44
N HIS A 86 -5.83 -3.24 11.82
CA HIS A 86 -7.03 -2.44 11.66
C HIS A 86 -7.12 -1.87 10.24
N MET A 87 -7.90 -2.53 9.38
CA MET A 87 -8.06 -2.18 7.98
C MET A 87 -9.39 -1.47 7.71
N VAL A 88 -9.31 -0.38 6.94
CA VAL A 88 -10.45 0.33 6.37
C VAL A 88 -10.30 0.33 4.85
N VAL A 89 -11.38 -0.02 4.15
CA VAL A 89 -11.40 -0.03 2.68
C VAL A 89 -12.15 1.19 2.16
N LEU A 90 -11.53 1.89 1.22
CA LEU A 90 -11.99 3.16 0.66
C LEU A 90 -12.45 2.95 -0.77
N GLU A 91 -13.75 3.07 -1.01
CA GLU A 91 -14.34 2.76 -2.31
C GLU A 91 -14.23 3.91 -3.31
N GLN A 92 -13.58 3.68 -4.44
CA GLN A 92 -13.61 4.64 -5.54
C GLN A 92 -14.99 4.66 -6.20
N THR A 93 -15.56 5.86 -6.37
CA THR A 93 -16.84 6.07 -7.08
C THR A 93 -16.68 7.09 -8.22
N GLU A 94 -17.72 7.30 -9.03
CA GLU A 94 -17.70 8.37 -10.05
C GLU A 94 -17.49 9.75 -9.43
N ASP A 95 -18.01 9.96 -8.22
CA ASP A 95 -18.02 11.28 -7.55
C ASP A 95 -16.82 11.49 -6.62
N VAL A 96 -16.24 10.41 -6.09
CA VAL A 96 -15.15 10.47 -5.09
C VAL A 96 -13.92 9.68 -5.55
N HIS A 97 -12.77 10.33 -5.47
CA HIS A 97 -11.44 9.77 -5.67
C HIS A 97 -10.66 9.72 -4.35
N HIS A 98 -10.49 8.54 -3.77
CA HIS A 98 -9.68 8.35 -2.56
C HIS A 98 -8.20 8.19 -2.90
N VAL A 99 -7.32 8.72 -2.05
CA VAL A 99 -5.88 8.49 -2.10
C VAL A 99 -5.28 8.46 -0.70
N VAL A 100 -4.32 7.56 -0.46
CA VAL A 100 -3.77 7.30 0.87
C VAL A 100 -2.35 7.84 0.99
N VAL A 101 -2.01 8.50 2.10
CA VAL A 101 -0.66 8.97 2.41
C VAL A 101 -0.34 8.73 3.89
N CYS A 102 0.93 8.81 4.26
CA CYS A 102 1.36 8.95 5.64
C CYS A 102 2.30 10.16 5.72
N THR A 103 1.78 11.31 6.13
CA THR A 103 2.56 12.56 6.11
C THR A 103 3.73 12.52 7.08
N LEU A 104 3.60 11.79 8.20
CA LEU A 104 4.58 11.75 9.28
C LEU A 104 5.72 10.76 9.03
N CYS A 105 5.48 9.65 8.34
CA CYS A 105 6.48 8.63 8.08
C CYS A 105 6.20 7.82 6.82
N SER A 106 5.57 6.65 6.97
CA SER A 106 5.42 5.64 5.92
C SER A 106 4.39 4.54 6.25
N CYS A 107 3.42 4.79 7.13
CA CYS A 107 2.38 3.82 7.50
C CYS A 107 1.68 3.28 6.24
N TYR A 108 1.55 1.96 6.13
CA TYR A 108 1.10 1.30 4.90
C TYR A 108 0.55 -0.10 5.20
N PRO A 109 -0.48 -0.61 4.49
CA PRO A 109 -1.12 -1.88 4.81
C PRO A 109 -0.30 -3.09 4.34
N TRP A 110 0.71 -3.50 5.11
CA TRP A 110 1.66 -4.53 4.67
C TRP A 110 1.02 -5.87 4.27
N PRO A 111 0.02 -6.41 4.99
CA PRO A 111 -0.51 -7.74 4.65
C PRO A 111 -1.12 -7.84 3.24
N VAL A 112 -1.59 -6.71 2.69
CA VAL A 112 -2.24 -6.65 1.38
C VAL A 112 -1.41 -5.96 0.30
N LEU A 113 -0.49 -5.06 0.66
CA LEU A 113 0.30 -4.30 -0.32
C LEU A 113 1.82 -4.51 -0.22
N GLY A 114 2.31 -5.27 0.77
CA GLY A 114 3.73 -5.42 1.04
C GLY A 114 4.37 -4.15 1.57
N LEU A 115 5.69 -4.03 1.43
CA LEU A 115 6.42 -2.84 1.86
C LEU A 115 6.14 -1.64 0.93
N PRO A 116 6.02 -0.41 1.46
CA PRO A 116 5.71 0.76 0.66
C PRO A 116 6.84 1.07 -0.34
N PRO A 117 6.49 1.49 -1.57
CA PRO A 117 7.47 1.90 -2.57
C PRO A 117 8.24 3.14 -2.13
N SER A 118 9.40 3.39 -2.74
CA SER A 118 10.27 4.54 -2.39
C SER A 118 9.54 5.88 -2.50
N TRP A 119 8.75 6.09 -3.56
CA TRP A 119 8.01 7.33 -3.79
C TRP A 119 6.97 7.62 -2.69
N TYR A 120 6.37 6.60 -2.07
CA TYR A 120 5.39 6.79 -1.01
C TYR A 120 6.03 7.38 0.26
N LYS A 121 7.29 7.04 0.50
CA LYS A 121 8.11 7.50 1.63
C LYS A 121 8.78 8.85 1.36
N ASP A 122 8.77 9.28 0.09
CA ASP A 122 9.44 10.50 -0.35
C ASP A 122 8.74 11.75 0.20
N PRO A 123 9.48 12.75 0.71
CA PRO A 123 8.90 13.99 1.19
C PRO A 123 8.03 14.73 0.16
N ALA A 124 8.34 14.63 -1.15
CA ALA A 124 7.58 15.29 -2.20
C ALA A 124 6.16 14.71 -2.30
N TYR A 125 6.01 13.38 -2.25
CA TYR A 125 4.70 12.74 -2.19
C TYR A 125 3.95 13.10 -0.91
N ARG A 126 4.61 12.92 0.23
CA ARG A 126 4.01 13.12 1.57
C ARG A 126 3.50 14.54 1.78
N ALA A 127 4.28 15.55 1.41
CA ALA A 127 3.88 16.95 1.54
C ALA A 127 2.92 17.39 0.42
N GLY A 128 3.14 16.91 -0.81
CA GLY A 128 2.33 17.27 -1.96
C GLY A 128 0.90 16.75 -1.87
N MET A 129 0.72 15.49 -1.46
CA MET A 129 -0.58 14.83 -1.50
C MET A 129 -1.63 15.53 -0.62
N VAL A 130 -1.26 16.01 0.57
CA VAL A 130 -2.20 16.71 1.46
C VAL A 130 -2.41 18.19 1.13
N ARG A 131 -1.54 18.80 0.31
CA ARG A 131 -1.58 20.24 0.01
C ARG A 131 -2.14 20.53 -1.38
N THR A 132 -1.72 19.75 -2.38
CA THR A 132 -2.08 19.93 -3.78
C THR A 132 -2.35 18.57 -4.45
N PRO A 133 -3.31 17.76 -3.95
CA PRO A 133 -3.50 16.37 -4.38
C PRO A 133 -3.68 16.24 -5.90
N ARG A 134 -4.55 17.06 -6.51
CA ARG A 134 -4.81 17.00 -7.96
C ARG A 134 -3.55 17.26 -8.80
N ARG A 135 -2.69 18.19 -8.35
CA ARG A 135 -1.40 18.46 -9.01
C ARG A 135 -0.45 17.28 -8.83
N THR A 136 -0.32 16.77 -7.61
CA THR A 136 0.57 15.65 -7.29
C THR A 136 0.18 14.39 -8.08
N LEU A 137 -1.12 14.08 -8.17
CA LEU A 137 -1.62 12.98 -8.99
C LEU A 137 -1.31 13.16 -10.48
N ARG A 138 -1.49 14.38 -11.03
CA ARG A 138 -1.12 14.69 -12.42
C ARG A 138 0.38 14.52 -12.68
N GLU A 139 1.24 14.93 -11.74
CA GLU A 139 2.69 14.70 -11.83
C GLU A 139 3.05 13.21 -11.79
N MET A 140 2.20 12.37 -11.18
CA MET A 140 2.29 10.91 -11.19
C MET A 140 1.60 10.26 -12.41
N GLY A 141 1.02 11.06 -13.31
CA GLY A 141 0.37 10.58 -14.54
C GLY A 141 -1.14 10.33 -14.44
N LEU A 142 -1.79 10.68 -13.33
CA LEU A 142 -3.23 10.54 -13.15
C LEU A 142 -3.93 11.91 -13.18
N GLU A 143 -4.76 12.14 -14.19
CA GLU A 143 -5.66 13.30 -14.23
C GLU A 143 -7.02 12.93 -13.61
N VAL A 144 -7.32 13.47 -12.43
CA VAL A 144 -8.66 13.33 -11.83
C VAL A 144 -9.54 14.48 -12.34
N PRO A 145 -10.76 14.23 -12.85
CA PRO A 145 -11.67 15.27 -13.33
C PRO A 145 -11.98 16.33 -12.27
N GLU A 146 -12.14 17.59 -12.67
CA GLU A 146 -12.40 18.70 -11.73
C GLU A 146 -13.67 18.49 -10.89
N GLY A 147 -14.71 17.88 -11.47
CA GLY A 147 -15.97 17.58 -10.79
C GLY A 147 -15.91 16.41 -9.82
N ARG A 148 -14.82 15.64 -9.79
CA ARG A 148 -14.64 14.50 -8.88
C ARG A 148 -13.89 14.98 -7.63
N GLU A 149 -14.49 14.77 -6.47
CA GLU A 149 -13.91 15.08 -5.16
C GLU A 149 -12.66 14.23 -4.94
N ILE A 150 -11.59 14.81 -4.38
CA ILE A 150 -10.42 14.03 -3.96
C ILE A 150 -10.39 14.01 -2.43
N GLN A 151 -10.48 12.82 -1.85
CA GLN A 151 -10.34 12.60 -0.41
C GLN A 151 -8.99 11.98 -0.09
N VAL A 152 -8.16 12.75 0.60
CA VAL A 152 -6.82 12.33 1.02
C VAL A 152 -6.89 11.75 2.43
N TRP A 153 -6.47 10.50 2.57
CA TRP A 153 -6.46 9.78 3.85
C TRP A 153 -5.05 9.75 4.40
N ASP A 154 -4.80 10.55 5.44
CA ASP A 154 -3.53 10.56 6.15
C ASP A 154 -3.52 9.49 7.25
N SER A 155 -2.63 8.51 7.09
CA SER A 155 -2.42 7.37 8.00
C SER A 155 -1.66 7.81 9.25
N SER A 156 -2.33 8.64 10.05
CA SER A 156 -1.80 9.31 11.25
C SER A 156 -2.00 8.54 12.55
N ALA A 157 -2.77 7.44 12.50
CA ALA A 157 -3.02 6.52 13.61
C ALA A 157 -2.75 5.06 13.19
N GLU A 158 -3.22 4.08 13.97
CA GLU A 158 -3.00 2.66 13.68
C GLU A 158 -3.99 2.03 12.69
N VAL A 159 -4.91 2.83 12.14
CA VAL A 159 -5.73 2.41 10.99
C VAL A 159 -4.87 2.39 9.73
N ARG A 160 -5.10 1.39 8.88
CA ARG A 160 -4.46 1.24 7.57
C ARG A 160 -5.52 1.20 6.48
N TYR A 161 -5.28 1.92 5.41
CA TYR A 161 -6.25 2.12 4.35
C TYR A 161 -5.88 1.34 3.09
N LEU A 162 -6.86 0.67 2.49
CA LEU A 162 -6.77 0.07 1.16
C LEU A 162 -7.80 0.75 0.26
N VAL A 163 -7.38 1.26 -0.90
CA VAL A 163 -8.33 1.76 -1.90
C VAL A 163 -8.90 0.58 -2.67
N LEU A 164 -10.23 0.50 -2.76
CA LEU A 164 -10.95 -0.39 -3.67
C LEU A 164 -11.20 0.38 -4.98
N PRO A 165 -10.40 0.13 -6.05
CA PRO A 165 -10.59 0.81 -7.33
C PRO A 165 -11.89 0.40 -8.01
N ARG A 166 -12.36 1.23 -8.95
CA ARG A 166 -13.48 0.87 -9.82
C ARG A 166 -13.07 -0.27 -10.76
N ARG A 167 -13.99 -1.19 -11.02
CA ARG A 167 -13.80 -2.23 -12.05
C ARG A 167 -13.79 -1.55 -13.43
N PRO A 168 -12.78 -1.79 -14.27
CA PRO A 168 -12.77 -1.25 -15.61
C PRO A 168 -13.87 -1.88 -16.48
N ALA A 169 -14.45 -1.08 -17.38
CA ALA A 169 -15.43 -1.56 -18.36
C ALA A 169 -14.82 -2.60 -19.31
N GLY A 170 -15.66 -3.47 -19.89
CA GLY A 170 -15.21 -4.52 -20.81
C GLY A 170 -14.62 -5.74 -20.12
N THR A 171 -14.76 -5.83 -18.80
CA THR A 171 -14.31 -6.96 -18.00
C THR A 171 -15.46 -7.75 -17.37
N GLU A 172 -16.71 -7.50 -17.75
CA GLU A 172 -17.93 -7.98 -17.07
C GLU A 172 -17.94 -9.50 -16.88
N GLU A 173 -17.48 -10.25 -17.88
CA GLU A 173 -17.44 -11.72 -17.91
C GLU A 173 -16.11 -12.32 -17.44
N TRP A 174 -15.15 -11.49 -16.98
CA TRP A 174 -13.85 -11.99 -16.52
C TRP A 174 -13.96 -12.67 -15.16
N ASP A 175 -13.17 -13.73 -14.97
CA ASP A 175 -13.02 -14.36 -13.66
C ASP A 175 -12.13 -13.52 -12.71
N ALA A 176 -12.13 -13.90 -11.44
CA ALA A 176 -11.38 -13.19 -10.41
C ALA A 176 -9.85 -13.22 -10.63
N GLU A 177 -9.31 -14.26 -11.27
CA GLU A 177 -7.86 -14.35 -11.52
C GLU A 177 -7.43 -13.36 -12.60
N ALA A 178 -8.16 -13.31 -13.72
CA ALA A 178 -7.94 -12.35 -14.79
C ALA A 178 -8.15 -10.91 -14.32
N LEU A 179 -9.16 -10.67 -13.48
CA LEU A 179 -9.38 -9.34 -12.88
C LEU A 179 -8.26 -8.92 -11.94
N ALA A 180 -7.75 -9.84 -11.10
CA ALA A 180 -6.65 -9.53 -10.18
C ALA A 180 -5.38 -9.11 -10.94
N ALA A 181 -5.15 -9.65 -12.14
CA ALA A 181 -4.00 -9.27 -12.97
C ALA A 181 -4.05 -7.80 -13.46
N LEU A 182 -5.22 -7.17 -13.48
CA LEU A 182 -5.39 -5.75 -13.83
C LEU A 182 -5.11 -4.82 -12.65
N VAL A 183 -5.28 -5.31 -11.42
CA VAL A 183 -5.22 -4.46 -10.22
C VAL A 183 -3.77 -4.16 -9.87
N THR A 184 -3.38 -2.90 -10.03
CA THR A 184 -2.04 -2.44 -9.68
C THR A 184 -1.97 -1.97 -8.23
N ARG A 185 -0.78 -2.08 -7.61
CA ARG A 185 -0.49 -1.47 -6.31
C ARG A 185 -0.90 0.00 -6.27
N ASP A 186 -0.58 0.73 -7.33
CA ASP A 186 -0.78 2.17 -7.41
C ASP A 186 -2.28 2.53 -7.45
N ALA A 187 -3.12 1.70 -8.08
CA ALA A 187 -4.58 1.82 -8.00
C ALA A 187 -5.12 1.56 -6.58
N MET A 188 -4.51 0.61 -5.85
CA MET A 188 -4.87 0.31 -4.47
C MET A 188 -4.34 1.32 -3.43
N VAL A 189 -3.48 2.25 -3.84
CA VAL A 189 -3.11 3.45 -3.06
C VAL A 189 -3.95 4.67 -3.49
N GLY A 190 -4.54 4.63 -4.68
CA GLY A 190 -5.32 5.73 -5.26
C GLY A 190 -4.50 6.73 -6.07
N VAL A 191 -3.31 6.34 -6.55
CA VAL A 191 -2.46 7.19 -7.41
C VAL A 191 -2.53 6.81 -8.90
N ALA A 192 -3.30 5.78 -9.24
CA ALA A 192 -3.62 5.37 -10.59
C ALA A 192 -5.07 4.87 -10.67
N GLU A 193 -5.62 4.77 -11.89
CA GLU A 193 -6.82 3.97 -12.14
C GLU A 193 -6.44 2.60 -12.72
N VAL A 194 -7.35 1.64 -12.65
CA VAL A 194 -7.19 0.37 -13.36
C VAL A 194 -7.57 0.60 -14.81
N ALA A 195 -6.64 0.35 -15.72
CA ALA A 195 -6.88 0.55 -17.15
C ALA A 195 -7.86 -0.50 -17.69
N ALA A 196 -8.71 -0.08 -18.64
CA ALA A 196 -9.49 -1.02 -19.42
C ALA A 196 -8.58 -1.85 -20.36
N PRO A 197 -8.93 -3.11 -20.65
CA PRO A 197 -8.19 -3.96 -21.59
C PRO A 197 -8.11 -3.40 -23.01
#